data_AF-A0A8D8CJN1-F1
#
_entry.id   AF-A0A8D8CJN1-F1
#
_cell.length_a   1.000
_cell.length_b   1.000
_cell.length_c   1.000
_cell.angle_alpha   90.00
_cell.angle_beta   90.00
_cell.angle_gamma   90.00
#
_symmetry.space_group_name_H-M   'P 1'
#
loop_
_entity.id
_entity.type
_entity.pdbx_description
1 polymer ?
#
loop_
_entity_poly.entity_id
_entity_poly.type
_entity_poly.pdbx_seq_one_letter_code
_entity_poly.pdbx_strand_id
1 'polypeptide(L)'
;MLLQEHISFIVILVISNSLSNFVRTDKCDSGFGYELVQQRLDSIETRLLEKCSNVIESCLDVAQNASGIYKIKPSLSSKSFPVYCDMSAMAGGWIVVQFRYNGVVNFTKTWQEYRDGFGILGAEYWLGLERLHQMTTNDPYELIVYIKTSSGDYLYAHYSEFRIDSEQEKYKLSKLGSYSGTAGDHLRYHEGKPFSTSNGCAMSFKGGWWYGKCFHSNLNGQYTKNDTFGLIWGIANPPTNYSKMMIRKK
;
A
#
# COMPACT_ATOMS: atom_id res chain seq x y z
N MET A 1 -8.82 3.38 19.88
CA MET A 1 -7.98 3.33 18.67
C MET A 1 -6.73 4.20 18.87
N LEU A 2 -5.88 3.83 19.84
CA LEU A 2 -4.65 4.53 20.24
C LEU A 2 -3.53 3.53 20.59
N LEU A 3 -3.66 2.27 20.18
CA LEU A 3 -2.83 1.17 20.69
C LEU A 3 -1.80 0.62 19.69
N GLN A 4 -1.74 1.13 18.45
CA GLN A 4 -0.86 0.55 17.43
C GLN A 4 0.42 1.36 17.18
N GLU A 5 0.48 2.64 17.57
CA GLU A 5 1.74 3.40 17.59
C GLU A 5 2.61 3.08 18.82
N HIS A 6 2.01 2.54 19.89
CA HIS A 6 2.75 2.13 21.08
C HIS A 6 3.51 0.81 20.91
N ILE A 7 3.10 -0.09 20.01
CA ILE A 7 3.70 -1.43 19.95
C ILE A 7 5.11 -1.40 19.35
N SER A 8 5.39 -0.54 18.36
CA SER A 8 6.75 -0.44 17.80
C SER A 8 7.73 0.15 18.81
N PHE A 9 7.31 1.19 19.55
CA PHE A 9 8.10 1.80 20.62
C PHE A 9 8.26 0.86 21.83
N ILE A 10 7.20 0.12 22.20
CA ILE A 10 7.26 -0.84 23.31
C ILE A 10 8.14 -2.03 22.92
N VAL A 11 8.11 -2.54 21.69
CA VAL A 11 8.99 -3.64 21.29
C VAL A 11 10.45 -3.19 21.32
N ILE A 12 10.76 -1.98 20.88
CA ILE A 12 12.12 -1.41 20.97
C ILE A 12 12.53 -1.17 22.43
N LEU A 13 11.65 -0.58 23.26
CA LEU A 13 11.89 -0.37 24.69
C LEU A 13 11.98 -1.68 25.49
N VAL A 14 11.24 -2.71 25.09
CA VAL A 14 11.27 -4.04 25.71
C VAL A 14 12.54 -4.77 25.29
N ILE A 15 12.99 -4.64 24.03
CA ILE A 15 14.28 -5.18 23.60
C ILE A 15 15.41 -4.43 24.31
N SER A 16 15.35 -3.09 24.43
CA SER A 16 16.38 -2.32 25.15
C SER A 16 16.38 -2.60 26.66
N ASN A 17 15.22 -2.70 27.31
CA ASN A 17 15.10 -3.10 28.72
C ASN A 17 15.47 -4.57 28.96
N SER A 18 15.14 -5.46 28.03
CA SER A 18 15.46 -6.88 28.17
C SER A 18 16.95 -7.13 27.94
N LEU A 19 17.60 -6.40 27.04
CA LEU A 19 19.06 -6.39 26.86
C LEU A 19 19.80 -5.78 28.06
N SER A 20 19.26 -4.72 28.67
CA SER A 20 19.86 -4.14 29.89
C SER A 20 19.68 -5.01 31.14
N ASN A 21 18.65 -5.87 31.18
CA ASN A 21 18.47 -6.84 32.27
C ASN A 21 19.26 -8.16 32.08
N PHE A 22 19.73 -8.49 30.88
CA PHE A 22 20.47 -9.73 30.61
C PHE A 22 21.93 -9.71 31.10
N VAL A 23 22.48 -8.56 31.52
CA VAL A 23 23.92 -8.39 31.83
C VAL A 23 24.18 -8.08 33.30
N ARG A 24 23.45 -8.71 34.22
CA ARG A 24 23.77 -8.62 35.67
C ARG A 24 24.33 -9.90 36.28
N THR A 25 24.75 -10.86 35.47
CA THR A 25 25.44 -12.06 35.96
C THR A 25 26.78 -12.25 35.24
N ASP A 26 27.83 -12.06 36.03
CA ASP A 26 29.21 -12.52 35.91
C ASP A 26 30.16 -11.94 34.86
N LYS A 27 31.35 -11.62 35.37
CA LYS A 27 32.55 -11.10 34.71
C LYS A 27 32.95 -11.96 33.50
N CYS A 28 32.65 -11.47 32.30
CA CYS A 28 33.56 -11.59 31.16
C CYS A 28 33.66 -10.20 30.54
N ASP A 29 34.85 -9.62 30.63
CA ASP A 29 35.20 -8.33 30.05
C ASP A 29 34.90 -8.34 28.54
N SER A 30 34.11 -7.37 28.10
CA SER A 30 34.08 -6.92 26.70
C SER A 30 33.53 -5.50 26.63
N GLY A 31 34.13 -4.58 27.39
CA GLY A 31 33.79 -3.14 27.35
C GLY A 31 33.76 -2.56 25.92
N PHE A 32 34.50 -3.15 24.98
CA PHE A 32 34.48 -2.77 23.57
C PHE A 32 33.28 -3.29 22.77
N GLY A 33 32.76 -4.48 23.08
CA GLY A 33 31.71 -5.13 22.30
C GLY A 33 30.34 -4.52 22.57
N TYR A 34 30.04 -4.26 23.85
CA TYR A 34 28.78 -3.66 24.28
C TYR A 34 28.64 -2.22 23.82
N GLU A 35 29.66 -1.38 24.03
CA GLU A 35 29.64 0.02 23.59
C GLU A 35 29.48 0.12 22.08
N LEU A 36 30.14 -0.75 21.30
CA LEU A 36 29.98 -0.80 19.85
C LEU A 36 28.57 -1.22 19.43
N VAL A 37 27.96 -2.19 20.12
CA VAL A 37 26.58 -2.62 19.85
C VAL A 37 25.58 -1.52 20.21
N GLN A 38 25.74 -0.85 21.35
CA GLN A 38 24.92 0.29 21.73
C GLN A 38 25.07 1.43 20.73
N GLN A 39 26.29 1.79 20.35
CA GLN A 39 26.54 2.84 19.35
C GLN A 39 25.93 2.51 17.98
N ARG A 40 25.92 1.22 17.59
CA ARG A 40 25.23 0.75 16.38
C ARG A 40 23.72 0.85 16.53
N LEU A 41 23.16 0.47 17.67
CA LEU A 41 21.72 0.57 17.95
C LEU A 41 21.27 2.03 17.98
N ASP A 42 21.98 2.92 18.67
CA ASP A 42 21.71 4.36 18.71
C ASP A 42 21.83 4.99 17.32
N SER A 43 22.80 4.56 16.52
CA SER A 43 22.94 5.00 15.13
C SER A 43 21.78 4.51 14.25
N ILE A 44 21.32 3.27 14.45
CA ILE A 44 20.14 2.73 13.77
C ILE A 44 18.90 3.51 14.20
N GLU A 45 18.72 3.74 15.50
CA GLU A 45 17.60 4.50 16.06
C GLU A 45 17.58 5.93 15.53
N THR A 46 18.72 6.63 15.54
CA THR A 46 18.85 7.98 15.00
C THR A 46 18.51 8.02 13.51
N ARG A 47 19.03 7.08 12.71
CA ARG A 47 18.72 7.00 11.27
C ARG A 47 17.26 6.66 10.99
N LEU A 48 16.64 5.84 11.84
CA LEU A 48 15.21 5.53 11.76
C LEU A 48 14.37 6.76 12.14
N LEU A 49 14.75 7.49 13.18
CA LEU A 49 14.08 8.71 13.63
C LEU A 49 14.21 9.85 12.59
N GLU A 50 15.37 10.04 12.00
CA GLU A 50 15.62 11.04 10.96
C GLU A 50 14.82 10.74 9.69
N LYS A 51 14.75 9.46 9.28
CA LYS A 51 13.91 9.01 8.16
C LYS A 51 12.41 9.16 8.43
N CYS A 52 11.99 9.06 9.69
CA CYS A 52 10.60 9.26 10.13
C CYS A 52 10.24 10.74 10.41
N SER A 53 11.24 11.62 10.56
CA SER A 53 11.07 13.05 10.87
C SER A 53 10.77 13.89 9.63
N ASN A 54 11.38 13.55 8.48
CA ASN A 54 11.20 14.30 7.25
C ASN A 54 9.84 14.00 6.61
N VAL A 55 8.91 14.94 6.77
CA VAL A 55 7.63 14.94 6.04
C VAL A 55 7.89 15.50 4.64
N ILE A 56 7.73 14.65 3.63
CA ILE A 56 7.85 15.04 2.21
C ILE A 56 6.47 15.32 1.61
N GLU A 57 6.39 16.05 0.50
CA GLU A 57 5.11 16.29 -0.16
C GLU A 57 4.71 15.08 -1.00
N SER A 58 5.66 14.53 -1.75
CA SER A 58 5.44 13.45 -2.72
C SER A 58 6.60 12.46 -2.73
N CYS A 59 6.35 11.22 -3.15
CA CYS A 59 7.42 10.27 -3.43
C CYS A 59 8.35 10.73 -4.58
N LEU A 60 7.96 11.74 -5.36
CA LEU A 60 8.84 12.40 -6.33
C LEU A 60 10.07 13.05 -5.68
N ASP A 61 9.97 13.44 -4.41
CA ASP A 61 11.06 14.08 -3.66
C ASP A 61 12.07 13.06 -3.11
N VAL A 62 11.83 11.76 -3.31
CA VAL A 62 12.67 10.68 -2.81
C VAL A 62 13.79 10.38 -3.81
N ALA A 63 14.99 10.13 -3.30
CA ALA A 63 16.13 9.77 -4.12
C ALA A 63 15.90 8.44 -4.88
N GLN A 64 16.51 8.32 -6.07
CA GLN A 64 16.53 7.07 -6.83
C GLN A 64 17.08 5.91 -5.98
N ASN A 65 16.52 4.71 -6.16
CA ASN A 65 16.86 3.49 -5.41
C ASN A 65 16.58 3.53 -3.89
N ALA A 66 15.89 4.56 -3.38
CA ALA A 66 15.55 4.68 -1.96
C ALA A 66 14.10 4.25 -1.67
N SER A 67 13.63 3.13 -2.24
CA SER A 67 12.30 2.60 -1.93
C SER A 67 12.13 2.37 -0.42
N GLY A 68 10.94 2.65 0.12
CA GLY A 68 10.70 2.47 1.54
C GLY A 68 9.46 3.21 2.06
N ILE A 69 9.30 3.20 3.37
CA ILE A 69 8.21 3.90 4.04
C ILE A 69 8.64 5.34 4.30
N TYR A 70 7.78 6.29 3.90
CA TYR A 70 7.97 7.71 4.09
C TYR A 70 6.67 8.33 4.62
N LYS A 71 6.81 9.41 5.40
CA LYS A 71 5.67 10.19 5.87
C LYS A 71 5.42 11.30 4.86
N ILE A 72 4.26 11.29 4.21
CA ILE A 72 3.89 12.32 3.24
C ILE A 72 2.84 13.28 3.83
N LYS A 73 2.86 14.52 3.37
CA LYS A 73 1.77 15.49 3.56
C LYS A 73 1.41 16.09 2.20
N PRO A 74 0.42 15.53 1.50
CA PRO A 74 -0.11 16.12 0.28
C PRO A 74 -0.52 17.58 0.51
N SER A 75 -0.38 18.44 -0.50
CA SER A 75 -0.38 19.91 -0.38
C SER A 75 -1.59 20.49 0.39
N LEU A 76 -2.74 19.82 0.34
CA LEU A 76 -3.97 20.23 1.01
C LEU A 76 -4.51 19.21 2.03
N SER A 77 -3.75 18.16 2.36
CA SER A 77 -4.13 17.28 3.47
C SER A 77 -3.80 17.95 4.81
N SER A 78 -4.78 17.97 5.69
CA SER A 78 -4.60 18.48 7.06
C SER A 78 -3.70 17.58 7.90
N LYS A 79 -3.49 16.33 7.49
CA LYS A 79 -2.73 15.32 8.24
C LYS A 79 -1.69 14.66 7.35
N SER A 80 -0.47 14.54 7.86
CA SER A 80 0.53 13.67 7.28
C SER A 80 0.23 12.20 7.58
N PHE A 81 0.57 11.29 6.68
CA PHE A 81 0.40 9.84 6.87
C PHE A 81 1.52 9.04 6.19
N PRO A 82 1.80 7.81 6.65
CA PRO A 82 2.83 6.98 6.05
C PRO A 82 2.35 6.35 4.73
N VAL A 83 3.26 6.26 3.77
CA VAL A 83 3.09 5.56 2.49
C VAL A 83 4.35 4.75 2.16
N TYR A 84 4.23 3.78 1.27
CA TYR A 84 5.40 3.13 0.67
C TYR A 84 5.72 3.80 -0.68
N CYS A 85 6.90 4.40 -0.78
CA CYS A 85 7.46 4.92 -2.03
C CYS A 85 8.20 3.81 -2.77
N ASP A 86 7.78 3.49 -3.99
CA ASP A 86 8.49 2.62 -4.92
C ASP A 86 9.31 3.48 -5.90
N MET A 87 10.63 3.42 -5.72
CA MET A 87 11.62 4.11 -6.54
C MET A 87 12.22 3.22 -7.64
N SER A 88 11.75 1.97 -7.74
CA SER A 88 12.28 0.99 -8.69
C SER A 88 11.46 0.89 -9.98
N ALA A 89 10.15 1.12 -9.89
CA ALA A 89 9.26 1.07 -11.03
C ALA A 89 9.33 2.38 -11.86
N MET A 90 9.47 2.28 -13.19
CA MET A 90 9.27 3.36 -14.16
C MET A 90 9.71 4.76 -13.68
N ALA A 91 11.02 4.98 -13.57
CA ALA A 91 11.67 6.21 -13.10
C ALA A 91 11.43 6.60 -11.63
N GLY A 92 10.68 5.81 -10.87
CA GLY A 92 10.42 6.01 -9.45
C GLY A 92 9.33 7.05 -9.15
N GLY A 93 9.21 7.41 -7.87
CA GLY A 93 8.25 8.39 -7.39
C GLY A 93 6.83 7.87 -7.17
N TRP A 94 6.66 6.55 -7.13
CA TRP A 94 5.35 5.92 -7.03
C TRP A 94 4.92 5.71 -5.58
N ILE A 95 3.68 6.05 -5.26
CA ILE A 95 3.03 5.66 -4.01
C ILE A 95 2.31 4.33 -4.24
N VAL A 96 2.69 3.29 -3.48
CA VAL A 96 1.97 2.01 -3.53
C VAL A 96 0.62 2.13 -2.80
N VAL A 97 -0.44 1.80 -3.52
CA VAL A 97 -1.84 1.85 -3.06
C VAL A 97 -2.32 0.49 -2.59
N GLN A 98 -1.95 -0.53 -3.34
CA GLN A 98 -2.33 -1.91 -3.08
C GLN A 98 -1.16 -2.81 -3.47
N PHE A 99 -0.91 -3.83 -2.66
CA PHE A 99 0.09 -4.85 -2.99
C PHE A 99 -0.37 -6.23 -2.53
N ARG A 100 -0.28 -7.22 -3.43
CA ARG A 100 -0.59 -8.65 -3.24
C ARG A 100 0.54 -9.47 -3.83
N TYR A 101 1.01 -10.50 -3.12
CA TYR A 101 2.05 -11.40 -3.61
C TYR A 101 2.13 -12.77 -2.89
N ASN A 102 1.46 -12.96 -1.75
CA ASN A 102 1.54 -14.21 -0.98
C ASN A 102 0.24 -14.66 -0.29
N GLY A 103 -0.78 -13.80 -0.22
CA GLY A 103 -2.09 -14.13 0.33
C GLY A 103 -2.16 -14.16 1.86
N VAL A 104 -1.15 -13.65 2.56
CA VAL A 104 -1.14 -13.60 4.04
C VAL A 104 -2.21 -12.65 4.56
N VAL A 105 -2.50 -11.57 3.84
CA VAL A 105 -3.50 -10.59 4.26
C VAL A 105 -4.84 -10.91 3.61
N ASN A 106 -5.89 -11.00 4.44
CA ASN A 106 -7.27 -11.15 3.97
C ASN A 106 -7.81 -9.80 3.44
N PHE A 107 -8.29 -9.78 2.20
CA PHE A 107 -8.89 -8.60 1.55
C PHE A 107 -10.43 -8.61 1.54
N THR A 108 -11.07 -9.68 2.06
CA THR A 108 -12.50 -9.67 2.39
C THR A 108 -12.71 -8.83 3.66
N LYS A 109 -12.68 -7.51 3.50
CA LYS A 109 -12.69 -6.51 4.57
C LYS A 109 -13.95 -5.65 4.54
N THR A 110 -14.26 -5.07 5.69
CA THR A 110 -15.41 -4.17 5.87
C THR A 110 -15.19 -2.80 5.20
N TRP A 111 -16.27 -2.01 5.07
CA TRP A 111 -16.19 -0.63 4.58
C TRP A 111 -15.17 0.20 5.36
N GLN A 112 -15.24 0.14 6.69
CA GLN A 112 -14.35 0.90 7.56
C GLN A 112 -12.87 0.51 7.37
N GLU A 113 -12.58 -0.78 7.22
CA GLU A 113 -11.21 -1.24 6.96
C GLU A 113 -10.71 -0.77 5.58
N TYR A 114 -11.53 -0.82 4.53
CA TYR A 114 -11.15 -0.27 3.22
C TYR A 114 -11.00 1.26 3.24
N ARG A 115 -11.80 1.95 4.05
CA ARG A 115 -11.70 3.39 4.24
C ARG A 115 -10.37 3.77 4.88
N ASP A 116 -10.05 3.12 6.01
CA ASP A 116 -8.93 3.49 6.87
C ASP A 116 -7.59 2.88 6.40
N GLY A 117 -7.66 1.77 5.65
CA GLY A 117 -6.51 0.98 5.22
C GLY A 117 -6.24 -0.22 6.12
N PHE A 118 -5.56 -1.24 5.59
CA PHE A 118 -5.21 -2.46 6.32
C PHE A 118 -3.98 -3.14 5.71
N GLY A 119 -3.33 -4.02 6.49
CA GLY A 119 -2.08 -4.68 6.10
C GLY A 119 -0.84 -3.92 6.58
N ILE A 120 0.33 -4.26 6.03
CA ILE A 120 1.62 -3.68 6.41
C ILE A 120 2.27 -3.03 5.19
N LEU A 121 2.62 -1.74 5.31
CA LEU A 121 3.33 -1.02 4.24
C LEU A 121 4.62 -1.75 3.86
N GLY A 122 4.86 -1.94 2.57
CA GLY A 122 5.99 -2.73 2.05
C GLY A 122 5.76 -4.24 2.02
N ALA A 123 4.63 -4.74 2.55
CA ALA A 123 4.15 -6.10 2.38
C ALA A 123 2.78 -6.10 1.68
N GLU A 124 1.89 -7.05 1.96
CA GLU A 124 0.52 -6.98 1.44
C GLU A 124 -0.31 -5.95 2.22
N TYR A 125 -0.93 -5.01 1.52
CA TYR A 125 -1.77 -4.00 2.16
C TYR A 125 -2.70 -3.28 1.16
N TRP A 126 -3.65 -2.55 1.73
CA TRP A 126 -4.48 -1.54 1.09
C TRP A 126 -4.29 -0.21 1.81
N LEU A 127 -3.94 0.85 1.07
CA LEU A 127 -3.55 2.13 1.63
C LEU A 127 -4.68 2.82 2.42
N GLY A 128 -5.93 2.65 1.97
CA GLY A 128 -7.11 3.32 2.52
C GLY A 128 -7.73 4.30 1.54
N LEU A 129 -9.05 4.23 1.36
CA LEU A 129 -9.79 5.08 0.42
C LEU A 129 -9.74 6.56 0.81
N GLU A 130 -9.79 6.88 2.10
CA GLU A 130 -9.77 8.28 2.54
C GLU A 130 -8.43 8.96 2.18
N ARG A 131 -7.32 8.24 2.33
CA ARG A 131 -6.00 8.74 1.91
C ARG A 131 -5.92 8.93 0.39
N LEU A 132 -6.46 7.99 -0.38
CA LEU A 132 -6.54 8.11 -1.84
C LEU A 132 -7.38 9.32 -2.29
N HIS A 133 -8.53 9.52 -1.65
CA HIS A 133 -9.38 10.67 -1.93
C HIS A 133 -8.64 11.99 -1.64
N GLN A 134 -8.00 12.10 -0.48
CA GLN A 134 -7.23 13.29 -0.08
C GLN A 134 -6.10 13.61 -1.07
N MET A 135 -5.41 12.59 -1.60
CA MET A 135 -4.35 12.80 -2.59
C MET A 135 -4.90 13.21 -3.96
N THR A 136 -5.93 12.54 -4.45
CA THR A 136 -6.37 12.66 -5.86
C THR A 136 -7.42 13.74 -6.12
N THR A 137 -7.90 14.43 -5.09
CA THR A 137 -8.96 15.45 -5.25
C THR A 137 -8.49 16.72 -5.94
N ASN A 138 -7.31 17.22 -5.57
CA ASN A 138 -6.84 18.55 -5.99
C ASN A 138 -5.64 18.49 -6.95
N ASP A 139 -4.84 17.43 -6.88
CA ASP A 139 -3.69 17.22 -7.75
C ASP A 139 -3.97 16.10 -8.76
N PRO A 140 -3.47 16.21 -10.00
CA PRO A 140 -3.53 15.12 -10.96
C PRO A 140 -2.58 14.00 -10.56
N TYR A 141 -3.10 12.77 -10.50
CA TYR A 141 -2.31 11.56 -10.31
C TYR A 141 -2.50 10.62 -11.48
N GLU A 142 -1.44 9.97 -11.94
CA GLU A 142 -1.54 8.76 -12.78
C GLU A 142 -1.63 7.51 -11.93
N LEU A 143 -2.17 6.44 -12.52
CA LEU A 143 -2.24 5.11 -11.94
C LEU A 143 -1.48 4.12 -12.82
N ILE A 144 -0.71 3.25 -12.19
CA ILE A 144 -0.19 2.04 -12.81
C ILE A 144 -0.59 0.81 -12.00
N VAL A 145 -0.96 -0.25 -12.72
CA VAL A 145 -1.31 -1.55 -12.16
C VAL A 145 -0.39 -2.58 -12.77
N TYR A 146 0.45 -3.22 -11.96
CA TYR A 146 1.22 -4.38 -12.35
C TYR A 146 0.49 -5.66 -11.93
N ILE A 147 0.51 -6.64 -12.82
CA ILE A 147 0.02 -7.99 -12.56
C ILE A 147 1.03 -9.02 -13.06
N LYS A 148 1.05 -10.19 -12.43
CA LYS A 148 1.80 -11.35 -12.95
C LYS A 148 0.84 -12.37 -13.55
N THR A 149 1.06 -12.78 -14.79
CA THR A 149 0.26 -13.82 -15.43
C THR A 149 0.56 -15.18 -14.82
N SER A 150 -0.30 -16.17 -15.11
CA SER A 150 -0.05 -17.56 -14.73
C SER A 150 1.21 -18.16 -15.38
N SER A 151 1.61 -17.66 -16.56
CA SER A 151 2.87 -18.01 -17.23
C SER A 151 4.10 -17.39 -16.57
N GLY A 152 3.91 -16.41 -15.69
CA GLY A 152 4.98 -15.75 -14.94
C GLY A 152 5.40 -14.40 -15.52
N ASP A 153 4.79 -13.96 -16.62
CA ASP A 153 5.07 -12.67 -17.25
C ASP A 153 4.48 -11.51 -16.45
N TYR A 154 5.17 -10.38 -16.42
CA TYR A 154 4.65 -9.15 -15.83
C TYR A 154 3.97 -8.31 -16.91
N LEU A 155 2.70 -7.97 -16.67
CA LEU A 155 1.94 -7.05 -17.50
C LEU A 155 1.62 -5.79 -16.71
N TYR A 156 1.36 -4.68 -17.42
CA TYR A 156 0.94 -3.45 -16.78
C TYR A 156 -0.23 -2.78 -17.50
N ALA A 157 -1.04 -2.07 -16.73
CA ALA A 157 -2.05 -1.13 -17.20
C ALA A 157 -1.76 0.23 -16.59
N HIS A 158 -1.59 1.24 -17.42
CA HIS A 158 -1.30 2.61 -17.05
C HIS A 158 -2.46 3.52 -17.46
N TYR A 159 -2.83 4.44 -16.58
CA TYR A 159 -3.88 5.44 -16.80
C TYR A 159 -3.31 6.82 -16.50
N SER A 160 -3.44 7.74 -17.46
CA SER A 160 -2.84 9.08 -17.35
C SER A 160 -3.46 9.98 -16.28
N GLU A 161 -4.62 9.61 -15.74
CA GLU A 161 -5.30 10.24 -14.61
C GLU A 161 -5.98 9.16 -13.76
N PHE A 162 -6.10 9.41 -12.46
CA PHE A 162 -6.80 8.57 -11.50
C PHE A 162 -7.33 9.45 -10.37
N ARG A 163 -8.64 9.40 -10.15
CA ARG A 163 -9.30 10.13 -9.05
C ARG A 163 -10.46 9.34 -8.48
N ILE A 164 -10.60 9.43 -7.17
CA ILE A 164 -11.79 8.97 -6.46
C ILE A 164 -12.45 10.12 -5.70
N ASP A 165 -13.77 10.10 -5.64
CA ASP A 165 -14.56 11.09 -4.91
C ASP A 165 -14.57 10.80 -3.40
N SER A 166 -15.30 11.62 -2.64
CA SER A 166 -15.35 11.55 -1.19
C SER A 166 -16.14 10.36 -0.65
N GLU A 167 -16.13 10.17 0.67
CA GLU A 167 -16.96 9.15 1.33
C GLU A 167 -18.46 9.34 1.07
N GLN A 168 -18.95 10.59 0.99
CA GLN A 168 -20.36 10.87 0.68
C GLN A 168 -20.74 10.36 -0.72
N GLU A 169 -19.82 10.45 -1.66
CA GLU A 169 -19.92 9.91 -3.02
C GLU A 169 -19.49 8.43 -3.10
N LYS A 170 -19.32 7.76 -1.94
CA LYS A 170 -18.92 6.36 -1.81
C LYS A 170 -17.60 6.04 -2.51
N TYR A 171 -16.65 6.97 -2.46
CA TYR A 171 -15.34 6.84 -3.08
C TYR A 171 -15.40 6.43 -4.56
N LYS A 172 -16.38 6.95 -5.29
CA LYS A 172 -16.61 6.67 -6.72
C LYS A 172 -15.34 6.91 -7.53
N LEU A 173 -14.99 5.97 -8.41
CA LEU A 173 -13.88 6.12 -9.37
C LEU A 173 -14.28 7.14 -10.42
N SER A 174 -13.99 8.42 -10.18
CA SER A 174 -14.60 9.53 -10.90
C SER A 174 -13.81 9.98 -12.13
N LYS A 175 -12.51 9.68 -12.19
CA LYS A 175 -11.71 9.90 -13.40
C LYS A 175 -10.71 8.78 -13.63
N LEU A 176 -10.65 8.31 -14.87
CA LEU A 176 -9.53 7.56 -15.43
C LEU A 176 -9.06 8.23 -16.73
N GLY A 177 -7.78 8.57 -16.80
CA GLY A 177 -7.19 9.17 -18.00
C GLY A 177 -6.98 8.16 -19.12
N SER A 178 -6.33 8.57 -20.20
CA SER A 178 -5.98 7.68 -21.33
C SER A 178 -5.25 6.41 -20.87
N TYR A 179 -5.62 5.28 -21.47
CA TYR A 179 -5.02 3.98 -21.20
C TYR A 179 -3.78 3.74 -22.05
N SER A 180 -2.75 3.12 -21.45
CA SER A 180 -1.66 2.47 -22.17
C SER A 180 -1.18 1.23 -21.40
N GLY A 181 -0.55 0.27 -22.08
CA GLY A 181 0.07 -0.88 -21.43
C GLY A 181 -0.20 -2.20 -22.14
N THR A 182 0.24 -3.29 -21.50
CA THR A 182 0.23 -4.65 -22.05
C THR A 182 -0.83 -5.56 -21.41
N ALA A 183 -1.48 -5.12 -20.32
CA ALA A 183 -2.42 -5.93 -19.55
C ALA A 183 -3.88 -5.88 -20.05
N GLY A 184 -4.18 -5.11 -21.10
CA GLY A 184 -5.56 -4.75 -21.46
C GLY A 184 -6.21 -3.75 -20.49
N ASP A 185 -7.23 -3.03 -20.96
CA ASP A 185 -8.01 -2.09 -20.14
C ASP A 185 -9.19 -2.80 -19.47
N HIS A 186 -8.97 -3.24 -18.23
CA HIS A 186 -9.99 -3.89 -17.40
C HIS A 186 -10.43 -3.04 -16.20
N LEU A 187 -10.03 -1.75 -16.16
CA LEU A 187 -10.47 -0.80 -15.15
C LEU A 187 -11.47 0.22 -15.70
N ARG A 188 -11.46 0.54 -16.99
CA ARG A 188 -12.43 1.48 -17.60
C ARG A 188 -13.88 1.15 -17.32
N TYR A 189 -14.23 -0.14 -17.32
CA TYR A 189 -15.58 -0.62 -16.98
C TYR A 189 -16.07 -0.10 -15.60
N HIS A 190 -15.11 0.09 -14.69
CA HIS A 190 -15.33 0.51 -13.32
C HIS A 190 -15.41 2.04 -13.15
N GLU A 191 -15.11 2.81 -14.19
CA GLU A 191 -15.25 4.27 -14.17
C GLU A 191 -16.71 4.67 -13.89
N GLY A 192 -16.86 5.68 -13.04
CA GLY A 192 -18.13 6.20 -12.55
C GLY A 192 -18.86 5.29 -11.55
N LYS A 193 -18.27 4.17 -11.11
CA LYS A 193 -18.90 3.26 -10.14
C LYS A 193 -18.49 3.59 -8.71
N PRO A 194 -19.41 3.50 -7.73
CA PRO A 194 -19.07 3.64 -6.30
C PRO A 194 -18.25 2.44 -5.82
N PHE A 195 -17.46 2.64 -4.77
CA PHE A 195 -16.79 1.54 -4.09
C PHE A 195 -17.81 0.69 -3.32
N SER A 196 -17.54 -0.61 -3.15
CA SER A 196 -18.45 -1.55 -2.48
C SER A 196 -17.70 -2.70 -1.83
N THR A 197 -18.06 -3.07 -0.59
CA THR A 197 -17.37 -4.09 0.23
C THR A 197 -18.26 -5.25 0.68
N SER A 198 -19.58 -5.06 0.74
CA SER A 198 -20.49 -6.01 1.42
C SER A 198 -21.89 -6.10 0.81
N ASN A 199 -22.13 -5.54 -0.37
CA ASN A 199 -23.40 -5.60 -1.08
C ASN A 199 -23.24 -6.13 -2.51
N GLY A 200 -24.27 -6.79 -3.03
CA GLY A 200 -24.31 -7.30 -4.40
C GLY A 200 -23.05 -8.07 -4.78
N CYS A 201 -22.36 -7.59 -5.82
CA CYS A 201 -21.13 -8.18 -6.34
C CYS A 201 -20.03 -8.38 -5.27
N ALA A 202 -19.88 -7.47 -4.30
CA ALA A 202 -18.85 -7.61 -3.28
C ALA A 202 -19.06 -8.85 -2.39
N MET A 203 -20.31 -9.25 -2.12
CA MET A 203 -20.61 -10.48 -1.38
C MET A 203 -20.27 -11.74 -2.18
N SER A 204 -20.50 -11.71 -3.50
CA SER A 204 -20.23 -12.82 -4.42
C SER A 204 -18.74 -12.99 -4.69
N PHE A 205 -18.00 -11.87 -4.80
CA PHE A 205 -16.62 -11.84 -5.29
C PHE A 205 -15.55 -11.53 -4.24
N LYS A 206 -15.99 -11.45 -2.97
CA LYS A 206 -15.14 -11.54 -1.76
C LYS A 206 -14.02 -10.50 -1.66
N GLY A 207 -14.23 -9.31 -2.22
CA GLY A 207 -13.27 -8.20 -2.19
C GLY A 207 -13.97 -6.85 -2.24
N GLY A 208 -13.27 -5.77 -1.86
CA GLY A 208 -13.73 -4.39 -2.01
C GLY A 208 -13.29 -3.82 -3.36
N TRP A 209 -14.23 -3.33 -4.18
CA TRP A 209 -13.92 -2.77 -5.50
C TRP A 209 -14.99 -1.78 -5.99
N TRP A 210 -14.70 -1.07 -7.08
CA TRP A 210 -15.65 -0.23 -7.81
C TRP A 210 -16.57 -1.06 -8.72
N TYR A 211 -17.36 -1.96 -8.14
CA TYR A 211 -18.14 -2.94 -8.91
C TYR A 211 -19.24 -2.30 -9.79
N GLY A 212 -19.43 -2.88 -10.97
CA GLY A 212 -20.58 -2.67 -11.86
C GLY A 212 -21.57 -3.83 -11.75
N LYS A 213 -21.73 -4.60 -12.83
CA LYS A 213 -22.53 -5.84 -12.92
C LYS A 213 -21.75 -6.97 -13.62
N CYS A 214 -20.71 -7.54 -13.03
CA CYS A 214 -20.14 -7.19 -11.74
C CYS A 214 -18.73 -6.59 -11.84
N PHE A 215 -17.83 -7.19 -12.60
CA PHE A 215 -16.48 -6.63 -12.78
C PHE A 215 -15.80 -7.12 -14.06
N HIS A 216 -14.83 -6.33 -14.52
CA HIS A 216 -13.80 -6.79 -15.46
C HIS A 216 -12.45 -7.01 -14.75
N SER A 217 -12.27 -6.42 -13.56
CA SER A 217 -11.14 -6.69 -12.66
C SER A 217 -11.59 -6.84 -11.19
N ASN A 218 -10.91 -7.68 -10.43
CA ASN A 218 -11.14 -7.91 -9.00
C ASN A 218 -9.82 -8.16 -8.25
N LEU A 219 -8.90 -7.20 -8.25
CA LEU A 219 -7.55 -7.37 -7.66
C LEU A 219 -7.57 -7.47 -6.12
N ASN A 220 -8.69 -7.15 -5.50
CA ASN A 220 -8.93 -7.28 -4.07
C ASN A 220 -9.71 -8.54 -3.69
N GLY A 221 -9.89 -9.48 -4.64
CA GLY A 221 -10.45 -10.79 -4.38
C GLY A 221 -9.60 -11.64 -3.43
N GLN A 222 -10.09 -12.84 -3.16
CA GLN A 222 -9.39 -13.81 -2.34
C GLN A 222 -8.14 -14.31 -3.05
N TYR A 223 -7.10 -14.59 -2.28
CA TYR A 223 -5.86 -15.13 -2.82
C TYR A 223 -6.03 -16.64 -3.10
N THR A 224 -6.58 -16.96 -4.26
CA THR A 224 -6.94 -18.32 -4.69
C THR A 224 -6.85 -18.45 -6.21
N LYS A 225 -6.78 -19.68 -6.69
CA LYS A 225 -6.87 -20.01 -8.11
C LYS A 225 -8.33 -20.06 -8.62
N ASN A 226 -9.31 -19.79 -7.76
CA ASN A 226 -10.72 -19.71 -8.14
C ASN A 226 -10.98 -18.46 -9.01
N ASP A 227 -11.41 -18.68 -10.24
CA ASP A 227 -11.70 -17.67 -11.27
C ASP A 227 -12.98 -16.86 -11.02
N THR A 228 -13.78 -17.23 -10.02
CA THR A 228 -14.98 -16.50 -9.65
C THR A 228 -14.63 -15.33 -8.73
N PHE A 229 -13.87 -15.58 -7.66
CA PHE A 229 -13.61 -14.58 -6.60
C PHE A 229 -12.12 -14.36 -6.30
N GLY A 230 -11.23 -14.82 -7.18
CA GLY A 230 -9.78 -14.62 -7.12
C GLY A 230 -9.33 -13.20 -7.46
N LEU A 231 -8.01 -12.99 -7.53
CA LEU A 231 -7.41 -11.74 -8.03
C LEU A 231 -7.51 -11.72 -9.57
N ILE A 232 -8.55 -11.11 -10.11
CA ILE A 232 -8.86 -11.21 -11.54
C ILE A 232 -8.49 -9.92 -12.28
N TRP A 233 -7.90 -10.06 -13.47
CA TRP A 233 -7.68 -8.96 -14.41
C TRP A 233 -8.04 -9.41 -15.83
N GLY A 234 -9.29 -9.14 -16.22
CA GLY A 234 -9.89 -9.67 -17.44
C GLY A 234 -10.52 -11.06 -17.25
N ILE A 235 -11.62 -11.31 -17.94
CA ILE A 235 -12.43 -12.54 -17.82
C ILE A 235 -11.71 -13.79 -18.37
N ALA A 236 -10.71 -13.61 -19.24
CA ALA A 236 -9.99 -14.71 -19.90
C ALA A 236 -8.68 -15.12 -19.20
N ASN A 237 -8.29 -14.44 -18.11
CA ASN A 237 -7.04 -14.73 -17.41
C ASN A 237 -7.32 -15.49 -16.12
N PRO A 238 -6.58 -16.59 -15.84
CA PRO A 238 -6.64 -17.19 -14.52
C PRO A 238 -6.25 -16.16 -13.45
N PRO A 239 -6.74 -16.31 -12.21
CA PRO A 239 -6.40 -15.39 -11.13
C PRO A 239 -4.89 -15.20 -11.01
N THR A 240 -4.47 -13.93 -10.92
CA THR A 240 -3.08 -13.59 -10.66
C THR A 240 -2.73 -13.90 -9.20
N ASN A 241 -1.46 -14.19 -8.94
CA ASN A 241 -0.91 -14.29 -7.60
C ASN A 241 -0.08 -13.06 -7.22
N TYR A 242 -0.05 -12.03 -8.06
CA TYR A 242 0.67 -10.79 -7.81
C TYR A 242 -0.08 -9.62 -8.40
N SER A 243 -0.38 -8.62 -7.58
CA SER A 243 -0.87 -7.34 -8.07
C SER A 243 -0.24 -6.21 -7.29
N LYS A 244 0.17 -5.14 -7.98
CA LYS A 244 0.65 -3.91 -7.34
C LYS A 244 0.01 -2.72 -8.04
N MET A 245 -0.83 -1.97 -7.33
CA MET A 245 -1.40 -0.71 -7.79
C MET A 245 -0.62 0.45 -7.19
N MET A 246 -0.22 1.41 -8.02
CA MET A 246 0.58 2.56 -7.62
C MET A 246 0.07 3.84 -8.28
N ILE A 247 0.16 4.95 -7.55
CA ILE A 247 -0.17 6.28 -8.09
C ILE A 247 1.03 7.20 -8.01
N ARG A 248 1.13 8.17 -8.92
CA ARG A 248 2.19 9.19 -8.92
C ARG A 248 1.61 10.54 -9.30
N LYS A 249 2.00 11.59 -8.58
CA LYS A 249 1.62 12.97 -8.87
C LYS A 249 2.21 13.38 -10.24
N LYS A 250 1.45 14.11 -11.04
CA LYS A 250 1.91 14.69 -12.31
C LYS A 250 2.37 16.13 -12.18
#